data_AF-A0A969Q9S3-F1
#
_entry.id   AF-A0A969Q9S3-F1
#
_cell.length_a   1.000
_cell.length_b   1.000
_cell.length_c   1.000
_cell.angle_alpha   90.00
_cell.angle_beta   90.00
_cell.angle_gamma   90.00
#
_symmetry.space_group_name_H-M   'P 1'
#
loop_
_entity.id
_entity.type
_entity.pdbx_description
1 polymer ?
#
loop_
_entity_poly.entity_id
_entity_poly.type
_entity_poly.pdbx_seq_one_letter_code
_entity_poly.pdbx_strand_id
1 'polypeptide(L)'
;MKNASCWHKSAALLGAVAIVSGSVQANAIAIATGDTSNPAQDAENISFQDSATFQIAQADSLCRKVVPKEGLTVRQNPDPKSPRVGGVALNTQVTLSQGAKSVKASDGRLWIQITAPVKGYVASGYPNDESNLGSCTTASTISQTPQPSPAPAPAPAPAPAPAPAPAP
;
A
#
# COMPACT_ATOMS: atom_id res chain seq x y z
N MET A 1 -19.66 45.27 33.10
CA MET A 1 -20.20 44.33 34.10
C MET A 1 -19.82 42.94 33.64
N LYS A 2 -18.91 42.26 34.36
CA LYS A 2 -18.51 40.87 34.09
C LYS A 2 -19.49 39.95 34.82
N ASN A 3 -19.95 38.88 34.20
CA ASN A 3 -20.54 37.76 34.91
C ASN A 3 -19.83 36.47 34.49
N ALA A 4 -18.98 35.99 35.40
CA ALA A 4 -18.38 34.67 35.38
C ALA A 4 -19.25 33.78 36.27
N SER A 5 -19.73 32.67 35.73
CA SER A 5 -20.48 31.68 36.51
C SER A 5 -19.54 30.52 36.86
N CYS A 6 -19.02 30.57 38.08
CA CYS A 6 -18.42 29.46 38.81
C CYS A 6 -19.39 28.97 39.90
N TRP A 7 -19.28 27.67 40.23
CA TRP A 7 -19.75 26.91 41.42
C TRP A 7 -20.82 25.84 41.14
N HIS A 8 -20.80 24.64 41.73
CA HIS A 8 -20.29 24.18 43.05
C HIS A 8 -19.67 22.76 42.96
N LYS A 9 -18.46 22.54 43.52
CA LYS A 9 -18.11 21.98 44.85
C LYS A 9 -18.46 20.49 45.10
N SER A 10 -17.42 19.67 45.26
CA SER A 10 -17.37 18.62 46.29
C SER A 10 -15.93 18.48 46.78
N ALA A 11 -15.78 18.47 48.10
CA ALA A 11 -14.53 18.61 48.82
C ALA A 11 -13.92 17.26 49.18
N ALA A 12 -12.59 17.24 49.15
CA ALA A 12 -11.64 16.54 50.02
C ALA A 12 -11.85 15.04 50.32
N LEU A 13 -10.85 14.24 49.91
CA LEU A 13 -10.28 13.22 50.79
C LEU A 13 -8.76 13.17 50.57
N LEU A 14 -8.03 13.40 51.67
CA LEU A 14 -6.58 13.33 51.80
C LEU A 14 -6.14 11.86 51.67
N GLY A 15 -5.15 11.60 50.81
CA GLY A 15 -4.46 10.31 50.74
C GLY A 15 -2.97 10.54 50.52
N ALA A 16 -2.19 10.44 51.60
CA ALA A 16 -0.73 10.49 51.56
C ALA A 16 -0.17 9.23 50.87
N VAL A 17 0.69 9.40 49.86
CA VAL A 17 1.50 8.30 49.32
C VAL A 17 2.88 8.38 49.96
N ALA A 18 3.16 7.43 50.85
CA ALA A 18 4.49 7.22 51.41
C ALA A 18 5.39 6.52 50.38
N ILE A 19 6.60 7.05 50.21
CA ILE A 19 7.65 6.48 49.38
C ILE A 19 8.26 5.30 50.15
N VAL A 20 8.19 4.08 49.62
CA VAL A 20 8.96 2.94 50.13
C VAL A 20 10.17 2.71 49.25
N SER A 21 11.34 2.75 49.88
CA SER A 21 12.65 2.42 49.30
C SER A 21 12.98 0.97 49.61
N GLY A 22 13.51 0.23 48.62
CA GLY A 22 14.11 -1.11 48.76
C GLY A 22 13.69 -2.05 47.62
N SER A 23 14.50 -2.92 47.02
CA SER A 23 15.89 -3.34 47.27
C SER A 23 16.41 -3.96 45.97
N VAL A 24 17.68 -3.74 45.62
CA VAL A 24 18.35 -4.44 44.50
C VAL A 24 18.58 -5.90 44.88
N GLN A 25 18.04 -6.84 44.10
CA GLN A 25 18.43 -8.25 44.20
C GLN A 25 19.56 -8.49 43.19
N ALA A 26 20.76 -8.67 43.73
CA ALA A 26 21.91 -9.17 43.02
C ALA A 26 21.80 -10.69 42.90
N ASN A 27 21.73 -11.20 41.67
CA ASN A 27 21.92 -12.62 41.41
C ASN A 27 23.42 -12.86 41.20
N ALA A 28 24.11 -13.33 42.22
CA ALA A 28 25.42 -13.93 42.09
C ALA A 28 25.26 -15.45 42.01
N ILE A 29 25.72 -16.07 40.92
CA ILE A 29 26.19 -17.46 40.99
C ILE A 29 27.42 -17.64 40.10
N ALA A 30 28.54 -17.77 40.80
CA ALA A 30 29.74 -18.56 40.55
C ALA A 30 30.35 -18.63 39.14
N ILE A 31 31.56 -18.05 39.06
CA ILE A 31 32.62 -18.38 38.12
C ILE A 31 33.23 -19.72 38.56
N ALA A 32 33.31 -20.70 37.66
CA ALA A 32 34.26 -21.79 37.76
C ALA A 32 34.81 -22.09 36.35
N THR A 33 36.14 -22.00 36.29
CA THR A 33 37.06 -22.12 35.18
C THR A 33 36.94 -23.42 34.38
N GLY A 34 37.20 -23.31 33.08
CA GLY A 34 37.55 -24.44 32.22
C GLY A 34 37.84 -23.95 30.82
N ASP A 35 39.12 -23.66 30.55
CA ASP A 35 39.71 -23.59 29.22
C ASP A 35 39.13 -24.68 28.29
N THR A 36 38.85 -24.35 27.04
CA THR A 36 39.74 -24.70 25.91
C THR A 36 39.11 -24.13 24.63
N SER A 37 39.90 -23.38 23.90
CA SER A 37 39.71 -23.07 22.49
C SER A 37 39.69 -24.34 21.62
N ASN A 38 38.91 -24.28 20.53
CA ASN A 38 39.23 -24.81 19.19
C ASN A 38 38.10 -25.68 18.58
N PRO A 39 37.75 -25.46 17.29
CA PRO A 39 36.61 -26.06 16.61
C PRO A 39 36.99 -27.35 15.86
N ALA A 40 36.07 -28.32 15.83
CA ALA A 40 35.99 -29.39 14.83
C ALA A 40 34.57 -29.97 14.96
N GLN A 41 33.63 -29.65 14.06
CA GLN A 41 33.42 -30.34 12.78
C GLN A 41 33.24 -31.84 12.97
N ASP A 42 32.07 -32.19 13.51
CA ASP A 42 31.38 -33.46 13.31
C ASP A 42 29.96 -33.07 12.89
N ALA A 43 29.59 -33.53 11.70
CA ALA A 43 28.43 -33.11 10.98
C ALA A 43 27.28 -34.03 11.33
N GLU A 44 26.15 -33.46 11.77
CA GLU A 44 24.80 -33.86 11.36
C GLU A 44 23.78 -33.05 12.15
N ASN A 45 23.47 -31.84 11.68
CA ASN A 45 22.07 -31.45 11.54
C ASN A 45 21.99 -30.29 10.56
N ILE A 46 21.40 -30.58 9.41
CA ILE A 46 21.35 -29.70 8.25
C ILE A 46 20.54 -28.46 8.62
N SER A 47 21.18 -27.31 8.41
CA SER A 47 20.62 -25.97 8.28
C SER A 47 19.11 -25.93 7.96
N PHE A 48 18.31 -25.50 8.93
CA PHE A 48 16.99 -24.89 8.69
C PHE A 48 16.88 -23.49 9.28
N GLN A 49 17.99 -22.89 9.69
CA GLN A 49 18.02 -21.52 10.24
C GLN A 49 18.24 -20.44 9.18
N ASP A 50 18.46 -20.81 7.91
CA ASP A 50 18.34 -19.92 6.74
C ASP A 50 16.96 -20.02 6.07
N SER A 51 15.93 -20.35 6.84
CA SER A 51 14.57 -20.39 6.32
C SER A 51 13.95 -19.01 6.49
N ALA A 52 13.48 -18.44 5.39
CA ALA A 52 12.71 -17.22 5.21
C ALA A 52 11.41 -17.11 6.04
N THR A 53 11.43 -17.50 7.32
CA THR A 53 10.26 -17.84 8.13
C THR A 53 9.86 -16.74 9.12
N PHE A 54 10.68 -15.70 9.31
CA PHE A 54 10.32 -14.55 10.18
C PHE A 54 10.35 -13.17 9.50
N GLN A 55 10.79 -13.08 8.25
CA GLN A 55 10.70 -11.85 7.44
C GLN A 55 9.48 -11.85 6.49
N ILE A 56 8.50 -12.73 6.73
CA ILE A 56 7.12 -12.57 6.22
C ILE A 56 6.29 -11.75 7.22
N ALA A 57 6.92 -10.78 7.89
CA ALA A 57 6.21 -9.63 8.44
C ALA A 57 5.65 -8.88 7.21
N GLN A 58 4.43 -9.26 6.82
CA GLN A 58 3.65 -8.78 5.69
C GLN A 58 4.38 -7.72 4.86
N ALA A 59 5.20 -8.17 3.89
CA ALA A 59 5.63 -7.26 2.84
C ALA A 59 4.33 -6.69 2.26
N ASP A 60 4.09 -5.39 2.46
CA ASP A 60 2.91 -4.69 1.96
C ASP A 60 2.90 -4.87 0.44
N SER A 61 2.26 -5.93 -0.04
CA SER A 61 2.22 -6.17 -1.46
C SER A 61 1.51 -4.97 -2.06
N LEU A 62 2.22 -4.21 -2.91
CA LEU A 62 1.62 -3.09 -3.63
C LEU A 62 0.57 -3.58 -4.64
N CYS A 63 0.42 -4.90 -4.77
CA CYS A 63 -0.51 -5.55 -5.65
C CYS A 63 -1.95 -5.41 -5.15
N ARG A 64 -2.84 -4.92 -6.01
CA ARG A 64 -4.29 -4.98 -5.82
C ARG A 64 -4.97 -5.51 -7.08
N LYS A 65 -6.19 -6.05 -6.93
CA LYS A 65 -7.02 -6.52 -8.03
C LYS A 65 -8.31 -5.71 -8.11
N VAL A 66 -8.68 -5.28 -9.31
CA VAL A 66 -9.94 -4.57 -9.55
C VAL A 66 -11.13 -5.52 -9.39
N VAL A 67 -12.09 -5.15 -8.54
CA VAL A 67 -13.28 -5.96 -8.20
C VAL A 67 -14.56 -5.53 -8.95
N PRO A 68 -14.81 -4.23 -9.22
CA PRO A 68 -16.01 -3.82 -9.94
C PRO A 68 -16.06 -4.38 -11.36
N LYS A 69 -17.25 -4.82 -11.79
CA LYS A 69 -17.47 -5.47 -13.09
C LYS A 69 -17.20 -4.53 -14.27
N GLU A 70 -17.52 -3.27 -14.08
CA GLU A 70 -17.30 -2.16 -15.00
C GLU A 70 -15.82 -1.71 -15.08
N GLY A 71 -14.96 -2.22 -14.20
CA GLY A 71 -13.59 -1.75 -14.04
C GLY A 71 -13.50 -0.39 -13.34
N LEU A 72 -12.35 0.27 -13.43
CA LEU A 72 -12.10 1.58 -12.85
C LEU A 72 -11.54 2.55 -13.87
N THR A 73 -11.95 3.81 -13.76
CA THR A 73 -11.34 4.92 -14.49
C THR A 73 -10.08 5.39 -13.77
N VAL A 74 -8.98 5.56 -14.51
CA VAL A 74 -7.75 6.15 -13.99
C VAL A 74 -7.74 7.65 -14.30
N ARG A 75 -7.53 8.48 -13.29
CA ARG A 75 -7.53 9.95 -13.40
C ARG A 75 -6.18 10.55 -13.04
N GLN A 76 -5.93 11.76 -13.51
CA GLN A 76 -4.67 12.46 -13.24
C GLN A 76 -4.53 12.86 -11.76
N ASN A 77 -5.63 13.26 -11.12
CA ASN A 77 -5.73 13.66 -9.71
C ASN A 77 -6.87 12.89 -9.02
N PRO A 78 -6.87 12.80 -7.67
CA PRO A 78 -7.94 12.16 -6.88
C PRO A 78 -9.20 13.04 -6.83
N ASP A 79 -9.81 13.27 -8.00
CA ASP A 79 -11.02 14.07 -8.18
C ASP A 79 -11.80 13.50 -9.38
N PRO A 80 -13.12 13.23 -9.27
CA PRO A 80 -13.93 12.71 -10.38
C PRO A 80 -14.04 13.64 -11.60
N LYS A 81 -13.71 14.93 -11.46
CA LYS A 81 -13.66 15.91 -12.55
C LYS A 81 -12.27 16.04 -13.16
N SER A 82 -11.25 15.43 -12.54
CA SER A 82 -9.88 15.42 -13.10
C SER A 82 -9.83 14.69 -14.45
N PRO A 83 -8.96 15.13 -15.39
CA PRO A 83 -8.77 14.46 -16.66
C PRO A 83 -8.59 12.94 -16.52
N ARG A 84 -9.26 12.19 -17.40
CA ARG A 84 -9.09 10.74 -17.51
C ARG A 84 -7.78 10.46 -18.24
N VAL A 85 -6.94 9.63 -17.63
CA VAL A 85 -5.66 9.18 -18.21
C VAL A 85 -5.68 7.71 -18.62
N GLY A 86 -6.73 6.97 -18.26
CA GLY A 86 -6.90 5.58 -18.71
C GLY A 86 -8.05 4.84 -18.03
N GLY A 87 -7.98 3.52 -18.05
CA GLY A 87 -8.89 2.63 -17.36
C GLY A 87 -8.22 1.31 -17.03
N VAL A 88 -8.76 0.60 -16.05
CA VAL A 88 -8.35 -0.75 -15.65
C VAL A 88 -9.59 -1.63 -15.59
N ALA A 89 -9.57 -2.79 -16.22
CA ALA A 89 -10.73 -3.67 -16.30
C ALA A 89 -10.91 -4.50 -15.02
N LEU A 90 -12.07 -5.12 -14.85
CA LEU A 90 -12.31 -6.15 -13.84
C LEU A 90 -11.17 -7.18 -13.82
N ASN A 91 -10.81 -7.66 -12.63
CA ASN A 91 -9.74 -8.63 -12.39
C ASN A 91 -8.33 -8.20 -12.83
N THR A 92 -8.16 -6.98 -13.33
CA THR A 92 -6.84 -6.46 -13.67
C THR A 92 -6.04 -6.22 -12.39
N GLN A 93 -4.79 -6.66 -12.41
CA GLN A 93 -3.84 -6.34 -11.36
C GLN A 93 -3.35 -4.90 -11.53
N VAL A 94 -3.38 -4.14 -10.44
CA VAL A 94 -2.80 -2.81 -10.34
C VAL A 94 -1.69 -2.80 -9.31
N THR A 95 -0.69 -1.97 -9.54
CA THR A 95 0.38 -1.72 -8.56
C THR A 95 0.12 -0.37 -7.91
N LEU A 96 -0.02 -0.34 -6.59
CA LEU A 96 -0.12 0.88 -5.81
C LEU A 96 1.22 1.62 -5.81
N SER A 97 1.21 2.94 -5.63
CA SER A 97 2.45 3.65 -5.26
C SER A 97 2.95 3.18 -3.89
N GLN A 98 4.27 3.12 -3.72
CA GLN A 98 4.89 2.81 -2.42
C GLN A 98 4.38 3.78 -1.36
N GLY A 99 3.84 3.26 -0.25
CA GLY A 99 3.28 4.08 0.83
C GLY A 99 2.04 4.88 0.45
N ALA A 100 1.34 4.51 -0.63
CA ALA A 100 0.10 5.19 -1.03
C ALA A 100 -0.93 5.21 0.09
N LYS A 101 -1.46 6.39 0.39
CA LYS A 101 -2.59 6.58 1.30
C LYS A 101 -3.85 6.86 0.49
N SER A 102 -4.98 6.33 0.95
CA SER A 102 -6.27 6.71 0.39
C SER A 102 -6.61 8.14 0.81
N VAL A 103 -7.04 8.96 -0.14
CA VAL A 103 -7.46 10.35 0.08
C VAL A 103 -8.95 10.46 -0.20
N LYS A 104 -9.70 11.06 0.72
CA LYS A 104 -11.12 11.37 0.51
C LYS A 104 -11.24 12.62 -0.35
N ALA A 105 -11.92 12.50 -1.49
CA ALA A 105 -12.18 13.61 -2.39
C ALA A 105 -13.53 14.30 -2.11
N SER A 106 -13.81 15.38 -2.84
CA SER A 106 -15.03 16.20 -2.71
C SER A 106 -16.32 15.43 -3.04
N ASP A 107 -16.23 14.33 -3.77
CA ASP A 107 -17.34 13.41 -4.09
C ASP A 107 -17.58 12.34 -3.01
N GLY A 108 -16.82 12.39 -1.91
CA GLY A 108 -16.90 11.45 -0.81
C GLY A 108 -16.21 10.11 -1.06
N ARG A 109 -15.67 9.86 -2.26
CA ARG A 109 -14.93 8.63 -2.56
C ARG A 109 -13.52 8.69 -1.99
N LEU A 110 -13.00 7.51 -1.68
CA LEU A 110 -11.58 7.31 -1.42
C LEU A 110 -10.86 7.07 -2.75
N TRP A 111 -9.73 7.75 -2.93
CA TRP A 111 -8.87 7.65 -4.11
C TRP A 111 -7.48 7.21 -3.69
N ILE A 112 -6.87 6.32 -4.46
CA ILE A 112 -5.51 5.84 -4.23
C ILE A 112 -4.70 5.88 -5.52
N GLN A 113 -3.40 6.16 -5.39
CA GLN A 113 -2.51 6.22 -6.54
C GLN A 113 -2.02 4.82 -6.94
N ILE A 114 -2.07 4.56 -8.24
CA ILE A 114 -1.48 3.39 -8.89
C ILE A 114 -0.32 3.82 -9.81
N THR A 115 0.66 2.93 -9.97
CA THR A 115 1.82 3.09 -10.85
C THR A 115 1.76 2.18 -12.08
N ALA A 116 0.95 1.12 -12.05
CA ALA A 116 0.73 0.21 -13.17
C ALA A 116 -0.72 -0.32 -13.20
N PRO A 117 -1.27 -0.64 -14.38
CA PRO A 117 -0.66 -0.52 -15.72
C PRO A 117 -0.62 0.91 -16.26
N VAL A 118 -1.44 1.81 -15.70
CA VAL A 118 -1.49 3.22 -16.05
C VAL A 118 -1.27 4.03 -14.79
N LYS A 119 -0.28 4.91 -14.78
CA LYS A 119 -0.04 5.79 -13.63
C LYS A 119 -1.19 6.79 -13.45
N GLY A 120 -1.72 6.88 -12.24
CA GLY A 120 -2.78 7.84 -11.90
C GLY A 120 -3.52 7.46 -10.63
N TYR A 121 -4.71 8.00 -10.44
CA TYR A 121 -5.57 7.75 -9.29
C TYR A 121 -6.82 6.98 -9.70
N VAL A 122 -7.19 5.98 -8.91
CA VAL A 122 -8.45 5.24 -9.05
C VAL A 122 -9.27 5.36 -7.77
N ALA A 123 -10.60 5.31 -7.90
CA ALA A 123 -11.48 5.26 -6.74
C ALA A 123 -11.33 3.90 -6.05
N SER A 124 -10.79 3.86 -4.84
CA SER A 124 -10.64 2.65 -4.04
C SER A 124 -11.94 2.25 -3.32
N GLY A 125 -12.92 3.15 -3.21
CA GLY A 125 -14.22 2.86 -2.61
C GLY A 125 -14.81 4.09 -1.93
N TYR A 126 -15.59 3.86 -0.89
CA TYR A 126 -16.12 4.89 0.01
C TYR A 126 -15.70 4.62 1.45
N PRO A 127 -15.68 5.63 2.33
CA PRO A 127 -15.41 5.43 3.74
C PRO A 127 -16.42 4.47 4.37
N ASN A 128 -15.93 3.41 5.01
CA ASN A 128 -16.72 2.37 5.69
C ASN A 128 -17.55 1.45 4.79
N ASP A 129 -17.37 1.52 3.46
CA ASP A 129 -18.03 0.63 2.49
C ASP A 129 -17.04 -0.41 1.92
N GLU A 130 -17.54 -1.26 1.03
CA GLU A 130 -16.72 -2.22 0.29
C GLU A 130 -15.67 -1.53 -0.60
N SER A 131 -14.50 -2.17 -0.70
CA SER A 131 -13.37 -1.69 -1.51
C SER A 131 -13.49 -2.14 -2.96
N ASN A 132 -13.20 -1.24 -3.90
CA ASN A 132 -13.06 -1.53 -5.32
C ASN A 132 -11.76 -2.30 -5.64
N LEU A 133 -10.83 -2.36 -4.69
CA LEU A 133 -9.53 -2.98 -4.82
C LEU A 133 -9.40 -4.12 -3.80
N GLY A 134 -9.33 -5.35 -4.30
CA GLY A 134 -9.07 -6.55 -3.52
C GLY A 134 -7.58 -6.87 -3.41
N SER A 135 -7.21 -7.76 -2.48
CA SER A 135 -5.86 -8.30 -2.39
C SER A 135 -5.54 -9.19 -3.59
N CYS A 136 -4.29 -9.15 -4.05
CA CYS A 136 -3.79 -10.18 -4.95
C CYS A 136 -3.53 -11.45 -4.14
N THR A 137 -4.19 -12.54 -4.47
CA THR A 137 -3.77 -13.87 -4.01
C THR A 137 -2.64 -14.37 -4.90
N THR A 138 -1.54 -14.83 -4.30
CA THR A 138 -0.38 -15.45 -4.97
C THR A 138 -0.67 -16.85 -5.55
N ALA A 139 -1.93 -17.23 -5.69
CA ALA A 139 -2.36 -18.48 -6.28
C ALA A 139 -3.31 -18.21 -7.45
N SER A 140 -2.74 -17.78 -8.58
CA SER A 140 -3.19 -18.08 -9.94
C SER A 140 -2.35 -17.27 -10.92
N THR A 141 -1.16 -17.79 -11.19
CA THR A 141 -0.48 -17.57 -12.46
C THR A 141 -1.39 -18.09 -13.57
N ILE A 142 -2.31 -17.26 -14.06
CA ILE A 142 -2.82 -17.37 -15.43
C ILE A 142 -2.47 -16.08 -16.17
N SER A 143 -1.26 -16.10 -16.73
CA SER A 143 -1.02 -15.72 -18.12
C SER A 143 -1.75 -14.45 -18.61
N GLN A 144 -1.45 -13.31 -18.01
CA GLN A 144 -1.66 -12.03 -18.68
C GLN A 144 -0.41 -11.19 -18.53
N THR A 145 0.58 -11.50 -19.37
CA THR A 145 1.49 -10.46 -19.86
C THR A 145 0.59 -9.34 -20.38
N PRO A 146 0.74 -8.08 -19.94
CA PRO A 146 0.08 -6.96 -20.59
C PRO A 146 0.43 -7.05 -22.07
N GLN A 147 -0.51 -7.46 -22.91
CA GLN A 147 -0.28 -7.49 -24.34
C GLN A 147 0.07 -6.05 -24.72
N PRO A 148 1.26 -5.80 -25.30
CA PRO A 148 1.58 -4.47 -25.80
C PRO A 148 0.41 -4.06 -26.71
N SER A 149 -0.20 -2.91 -26.44
CA SER A 149 -1.13 -2.33 -27.40
C SER A 149 -0.45 -2.38 -28.77
N PRO A 150 -1.08 -2.95 -29.81
CA PRO A 150 -0.51 -2.91 -31.15
C PRO A 150 -0.08 -1.48 -31.46
N ALA A 151 1.16 -1.32 -31.94
CA ALA A 151 1.63 -0.02 -32.41
C ALA A 151 0.58 0.53 -33.40
N PRO A 152 0.21 1.82 -33.32
CA PRO A 152 -0.69 2.41 -34.30
C PRO A 152 -0.17 2.10 -35.70
N ALA A 153 -1.01 1.50 -36.54
CA ALA A 153 -0.68 1.30 -37.94
C ALA A 153 -0.28 2.66 -38.55
N PRO A 154 0.78 2.74 -39.38
CA PRO A 154 1.12 3.97 -40.07
C PRO A 154 -0.11 4.54 -40.78
N ALA A 155 -0.38 5.83 -40.56
CA ALA A 155 -1.46 6.50 -41.26
C ALA A 155 -1.28 6.34 -42.78
N PRO A 156 -2.35 6.09 -43.56
CA PRO A 156 -2.27 6.08 -45.01
C PRO A 156 -1.63 7.38 -45.53
N ALA A 157 -0.70 7.26 -46.48
CA ALA A 157 -0.10 8.43 -47.12
C ALA A 157 -1.20 9.33 -47.73
N PRO A 158 -1.06 10.66 -47.67
CA PRO A 158 -1.99 11.57 -48.33
C PRO A 158 -2.13 11.24 -49.81
N ALA A 159 -3.36 11.19 -50.32
CA ALA A 159 -3.62 11.03 -51.74
C ALA A 159 -2.97 12.17 -52.54
N PRO A 160 -2.40 11.91 -53.73
CA PRO A 160 -1.87 12.97 -54.60
C PRO A 160 -2.92 14.04 -54.90
N ALA A 161 -2.51 15.31 -54.87
CA ALA A 161 -3.38 16.42 -55.25
C ALA A 161 -3.85 16.28 -56.72
N PRO A 162 -5.11 16.65 -57.04
CA PRO A 162 -5.59 16.67 -58.42
C PRO A 162 -4.72 17.56 -59.31
N ALA A 163 -4.41 17.09 -60.52
CA ALA A 163 -3.69 17.87 -61.51
C ALA A 163 -4.50 19.13 -61.90
N PRO A 164 -3.84 20.29 -62.14
CA PRO A 164 -4.52 21.48 -62.62
C PRO A 164 -5.26 21.23 -63.94
N ALA A 165 -6.49 21.72 -64.03
CA ALA A 165 -7.26 21.67 -65.27
C ALA A 165 -6.59 22.52 -66.37
N PRO A 166 -6.61 22.10 -67.65
CA PRO A 166 -6.12 22.92 -68.76
C PRO A 166 -6.87 24.24 -68.85
N ALA A 167 -6.13 25.34 -69.02
CA ALA A 167 -6.71 26.65 -69.30
C ALA A 167 -7.23 26.72 -70.75
N PRO A 168 -8.37 27.40 -71.01
CA PRO A 168 -8.93 27.62 -72.34
C PRO A 168 -8.10 28.59 -73.20
#